data_AF-A0A7S0AN66-F1
#
_entry.id   AF-A0A7S0AN66-F1
#
_cell.length_a   1.000
_cell.length_b   1.000
_cell.length_c   1.000
_cell.angle_alpha   90.00
_cell.angle_beta   90.00
_cell.angle_gamma   90.00
#
_symmetry.space_group_name_H-M   'P 1'
#
loop_
_entity.id
_entity.type
_entity.pdbx_description
1 polymer ?
#
loop_
_entity_poly.entity_id
_entity_poly.type
_entity_poly.pdbx_seq_one_letter_code
_entity_poly.pdbx_strand_id
1 'polypeptide(L)'
;TIDHRLKKVVNLRVNYRTTKDILKVANNVIDVAKKKFPNAIQHVAKEQAIKDLGFKVTLCYWDNAMQTEASFGTNQALIFSSNEAQEEKLFGEMQNWLNDHPFVLSSLESKGLEFDDVGEFCLVALVSF
;
A
#
# COMPACT_ATOMS: atom_id res chain seq x y z
N THR A 1 -27.98 14.49 17.22
CA THR A 1 -27.06 13.33 17.32
C THR A 1 -26.38 13.12 15.96
N ILE A 2 -25.07 12.89 15.94
CA ILE A 2 -24.28 12.62 14.71
C ILE A 2 -24.91 11.47 13.88
N ASP A 3 -25.55 10.52 14.55
CA ASP A 3 -26.27 9.38 13.94
C ASP A 3 -27.31 9.78 12.89
N HIS A 4 -27.99 10.92 13.03
CA HIS A 4 -28.97 11.33 12.03
C HIS A 4 -28.32 11.87 10.75
N ARG A 5 -27.12 12.46 10.85
CA ARG A 5 -26.33 12.94 9.70
C ARG A 5 -25.65 11.79 8.96
N LEU A 6 -25.25 10.73 9.68
CA LEU A 6 -24.65 9.53 9.09
C LEU A 6 -25.62 8.70 8.25
N LYS A 7 -26.94 8.80 8.46
CA LYS A 7 -27.95 8.17 7.58
C LYS A 7 -27.89 8.63 6.13
N LYS A 8 -27.26 9.78 5.84
CA LYS A 8 -27.05 10.29 4.48
C LYS A 8 -25.67 9.94 3.90
N VAL A 9 -24.80 9.29 4.68
CA VAL A 9 -23.46 8.91 4.23
C VAL A 9 -23.49 7.48 3.71
N VAL A 10 -23.30 7.34 2.41
CA VAL A 10 -23.13 6.02 1.78
C VAL A 10 -21.68 5.60 1.93
N ASN A 11 -21.46 4.43 2.54
CA ASN A 11 -20.14 3.84 2.66
C ASN A 11 -19.97 2.79 1.55
N LEU A 12 -18.96 2.95 0.71
CA LEU A 12 -18.52 1.90 -0.18
C LEU A 12 -17.90 0.80 0.67
N ARG A 13 -18.50 -0.40 0.63
CA ARG A 13 -18.06 -1.55 1.45
C ARG A 13 -17.47 -2.69 0.62
N VAL A 14 -17.54 -2.58 -0.70
CA VAL A 14 -17.12 -3.62 -1.62
C VAL A 14 -15.99 -3.07 -2.47
N ASN A 15 -14.84 -3.72 -2.37
CA ASN A 15 -13.66 -3.44 -3.16
C ASN A 15 -13.62 -4.41 -4.34
N TYR A 16 -13.77 -3.88 -5.55
CA TYR A 16 -13.78 -4.67 -6.79
C TYR A 16 -12.39 -4.90 -7.37
N ARG A 17 -11.37 -4.23 -6.82
CA ARG A 17 -10.06 -4.04 -7.45
C ARG A 17 -8.96 -4.75 -6.67
N THR A 18 -9.01 -4.64 -5.34
CA THR A 18 -8.05 -5.22 -4.40
C THR A 18 -8.36 -6.70 -4.16
N THR A 19 -7.31 -7.53 -4.06
CA THR A 19 -7.47 -8.92 -3.66
C THR A 19 -7.83 -9.05 -2.18
N LYS A 20 -8.50 -10.15 -1.83
CA LYS A 20 -8.94 -10.45 -0.47
C LYS A 20 -7.82 -10.38 0.59
N ASP A 21 -6.62 -10.83 0.26
CA ASP A 21 -5.49 -10.86 1.19
C ASP A 21 -4.89 -9.48 1.43
N ILE A 22 -4.70 -8.67 0.38
CA ILE A 22 -4.27 -7.28 0.52
C ILE A 22 -5.30 -6.51 1.35
N LEU A 23 -6.59 -6.73 1.07
CA LEU A 23 -7.65 -6.06 1.83
C LEU A 23 -7.71 -6.52 3.30
N LYS A 24 -7.38 -7.79 3.57
CA LYS A 24 -7.27 -8.30 4.94
C LYS A 24 -6.14 -7.60 5.70
N VAL A 25 -4.99 -7.39 5.07
CA VAL A 25 -3.88 -6.61 5.65
C VAL A 25 -4.33 -5.18 5.93
N ALA A 26 -4.95 -4.50 4.96
CA ALA A 26 -5.44 -3.14 5.13
C ALA A 26 -6.46 -2.99 6.28
N ASN A 27 -7.42 -3.92 6.36
CA ASN A 27 -8.38 -3.96 7.48
C ASN A 27 -7.69 -4.15 8.84
N ASN A 28 -6.63 -4.96 8.91
CA ASN A 28 -5.85 -5.14 10.14
C ASN A 28 -5.06 -3.89 10.53
N VAL A 29 -4.50 -3.16 9.56
CA VAL A 29 -3.85 -1.87 9.82
C VAL A 29 -4.84 -0.88 10.44
N ILE A 30 -6.07 -0.82 9.92
CA ILE A 30 -7.14 0.02 10.49
C ILE A 30 -7.48 -0.41 11.92
N ASP A 31 -7.56 -1.72 12.20
CA ASP A 31 -7.83 -2.22 13.55
C ASP A 31 -6.72 -1.81 14.54
N VAL A 32 -5.46 -1.89 14.14
CA VAL A 32 -4.31 -1.43 14.94
C VAL A 32 -4.36 0.08 15.14
N ALA A 33 -4.62 0.84 14.08
CA ALA A 33 -4.71 2.30 14.13
C ALA A 33 -5.84 2.75 15.07
N LYS A 34 -7.00 2.09 15.05
CA LYS A 34 -8.12 2.37 15.99
C LYS A 34 -7.74 2.12 17.44
N LYS A 35 -6.98 1.05 17.72
CA LYS A 35 -6.50 0.77 19.08
C LYS A 35 -5.51 1.83 19.56
N LYS A 36 -4.62 2.29 18.68
CA LYS A 36 -3.56 3.25 19.01
C LYS A 36 -4.06 4.70 19.06
N PHE A 37 -5.04 5.04 18.23
CA PHE A 37 -5.58 6.40 18.07
C PHE A 37 -7.12 6.40 18.14
N PRO A 38 -7.72 6.01 19.29
CA PRO A 38 -9.15 5.75 19.40
C PRO A 38 -10.04 6.96 19.10
N ASN A 39 -9.55 8.18 19.33
CA ASN A 39 -10.30 9.41 19.10
C ASN A 39 -10.10 9.99 17.69
N ALA A 40 -9.12 9.50 16.93
CA ALA A 40 -8.82 9.99 15.59
C ALA A 40 -9.64 9.28 14.50
N ILE A 41 -10.08 8.04 14.77
CA ILE A 41 -10.80 7.20 13.81
C ILE A 41 -12.20 6.92 14.37
N GLN A 42 -13.17 7.77 14.03
CA GLN A 42 -14.54 7.62 14.53
C GLN A 42 -15.25 6.43 13.89
N HIS A 43 -15.41 6.43 12.56
CA HIS A 43 -16.22 5.44 11.85
C HIS A 43 -15.54 4.97 10.56
N VAL A 44 -15.05 3.74 10.60
CA VAL A 44 -14.56 3.02 9.42
C VAL A 44 -15.13 1.61 9.49
N ALA A 45 -16.00 1.28 8.53
CA ALA A 45 -16.47 -0.09 8.36
C ALA A 45 -15.39 -0.89 7.63
N LYS A 46 -15.26 -2.18 7.97
CA LYS A 46 -14.37 -3.07 7.21
C LYS A 46 -14.93 -3.26 5.81
N GLU A 47 -14.07 -3.21 4.81
CA GLU A 47 -14.41 -3.51 3.43
C GLU A 47 -14.30 -5.01 3.15
N GLN A 48 -14.98 -5.45 2.10
CA GLN A 48 -14.94 -6.82 1.58
C GLN A 48 -14.45 -6.80 0.13
N ALA A 49 -13.63 -7.80 -0.24
CA ALA A 49 -13.13 -7.96 -1.60
C ALA A 49 -13.96 -9.03 -2.34
N ILE A 50 -14.15 -8.84 -3.64
CA ILE A 50 -14.69 -9.89 -4.52
C ILE A 50 -13.57 -10.74 -5.13
N LYS A 51 -12.42 -10.13 -5.40
CA LYS A 51 -11.30 -10.77 -6.09
C LYS A 51 -10.49 -11.64 -5.12
N ASP A 52 -10.39 -12.94 -5.41
CA ASP A 52 -9.58 -13.89 -4.65
C ASP A 52 -8.58 -14.56 -5.60
N LEU A 53 -7.31 -14.13 -5.53
CA LEU A 53 -6.20 -14.65 -6.35
C LEU A 53 -5.14 -15.36 -5.49
N GLY A 54 -5.46 -15.65 -4.22
CA GLY A 54 -4.52 -16.17 -3.24
C GLY A 54 -3.59 -15.11 -2.63
N PHE A 55 -2.86 -15.52 -1.59
CA PHE A 55 -2.01 -14.65 -0.79
C PHE A 55 -0.74 -14.30 -1.57
N LYS A 56 -0.59 -13.00 -1.89
CA LYS A 56 0.53 -12.50 -2.69
C LYS A 56 1.33 -11.39 -2.00
N VAL A 57 1.31 -11.32 -0.68
CA VAL A 57 2.09 -10.30 0.06
C VAL A 57 3.37 -10.92 0.60
N THR A 58 4.52 -10.52 0.06
CA THR A 58 5.83 -10.96 0.58
C THR A 58 6.49 -9.82 1.33
N LEU A 59 6.91 -10.03 2.57
CA LEU A 59 7.75 -9.07 3.28
C LEU A 59 9.22 -9.35 2.98
N CYS A 60 9.91 -8.34 2.50
CA CYS A 60 11.34 -8.25 2.30
C CYS A 60 11.85 -7.03 3.10
N TYR A 61 13.13 -7.01 3.44
CA TYR A 61 13.77 -5.85 4.05
C TYR A 61 14.68 -5.20 3.02
N TRP A 62 14.87 -3.89 3.08
CA TRP A 62 15.69 -3.15 2.10
C TRP A 62 17.10 -3.75 1.97
N ASP A 63 17.76 -4.02 3.09
CA ASP A 63 19.11 -4.61 3.10
C ASP A 63 19.15 -6.00 2.43
N ASN A 64 18.06 -6.77 2.52
CA ASN A 64 17.93 -8.06 1.85
C ASN A 64 17.61 -7.87 0.37
N ALA A 65 16.75 -6.91 0.02
CA ALA A 65 16.39 -6.60 -1.35
C ALA A 65 17.61 -6.14 -2.15
N MET A 66 18.47 -5.30 -1.56
CA MET A 66 19.71 -4.81 -2.18
C MET A 66 20.75 -5.91 -2.42
N GLN A 67 20.68 -7.01 -1.67
CA GLN A 67 21.54 -8.19 -1.87
C GLN A 67 21.01 -9.13 -2.95
N THR A 68 19.77 -8.93 -3.39
CA THR A 68 19.16 -9.70 -4.47
C THR A 68 19.17 -8.88 -5.76
N GLU A 69 19.44 -9.54 -6.89
CA GLU A 69 19.08 -8.98 -8.21
C GLU A 69 17.56 -9.05 -8.34
N ALA A 70 16.84 -8.14 -7.68
CA ALA A 70 15.40 -8.07 -7.81
C ALA A 70 15.06 -7.58 -9.22
N SER A 71 14.44 -8.44 -10.03
CA SER A 71 13.84 -8.06 -11.30
C SER A 71 12.41 -7.58 -11.06
N PHE A 72 12.15 -6.31 -11.32
CA PHE A 72 10.79 -5.78 -11.31
C PHE A 72 10.12 -6.01 -12.67
N GLY A 73 8.84 -6.36 -12.64
CA GLY A 73 8.03 -6.53 -13.84
C GLY A 73 7.70 -5.18 -14.48
N THR A 74 7.56 -5.12 -15.80
CA THR A 74 7.32 -3.87 -16.56
C THR A 74 6.06 -3.08 -16.17
N ASN A 75 5.14 -3.71 -15.41
CA ASN A 75 3.87 -3.12 -14.97
C ASN A 75 3.78 -2.94 -13.45
N GLN A 76 4.90 -3.05 -12.72
CA GLN A 76 4.93 -2.79 -11.28
C GLN A 76 4.96 -1.28 -11.01
N ALA A 77 4.34 -0.84 -9.92
CA ALA A 77 4.57 0.49 -9.37
C ALA A 77 5.33 0.38 -8.06
N LEU A 78 6.30 1.26 -7.86
CA LEU A 78 7.06 1.34 -6.63
C LEU A 78 6.61 2.57 -5.87
N ILE A 79 6.03 2.33 -4.69
CA ILE A 79 5.49 3.37 -3.83
C ILE A 79 6.42 3.51 -2.62
N PHE A 80 6.93 4.71 -2.37
CA PHE A 80 7.72 4.98 -1.17
C PHE A 80 7.00 5.94 -0.24
N SER A 81 7.27 5.80 1.06
CA SER A 81 6.83 6.75 2.08
C SER A 81 8.03 7.13 2.92
N SER A 82 8.48 8.38 2.80
CA SER A 82 9.62 8.89 3.56
C SER A 82 9.32 10.29 4.10
N ASN A 83 10.14 10.73 5.06
CA ASN A 83 10.20 12.14 5.42
C ASN A 83 11.14 12.83 4.42
N GLU A 84 10.78 14.04 3.94
CA GLU A 84 11.45 14.80 2.86
C GLU A 84 12.99 14.72 2.84
N ALA A 85 13.66 14.68 4.00
CA ALA A 85 15.12 14.63 4.12
C ALA A 85 15.77 13.26 3.80
N GLN A 86 15.02 12.16 3.86
CA GLN A 86 15.50 10.81 3.48
C GLN A 86 15.17 10.45 2.03
N GLU A 87 14.25 11.21 1.44
CA GLU A 87 13.65 10.98 0.13
C GLU A 87 14.69 11.07 -0.99
N GLU A 88 15.49 12.13 -0.99
CA GLU A 88 16.49 12.39 -2.04
C GLU A 88 17.59 11.31 -2.09
N LYS A 89 18.04 10.84 -0.91
CA LYS A 89 19.09 9.83 -0.80
C LYS A 89 18.58 8.44 -1.20
N LEU A 90 17.41 8.04 -0.68
CA LEU A 90 16.80 6.76 -1.03
C LEU A 90 16.46 6.72 -2.53
N PHE A 91 15.92 7.82 -3.07
CA PHE A 91 15.56 7.89 -4.48
C PHE A 91 16.77 7.76 -5.40
N GLY A 92 17.90 8.38 -5.05
CA GLY A 92 19.16 8.23 -5.80
C GLY A 92 19.73 6.80 -5.74
N GLU A 93 19.71 6.15 -4.58
CA GLU A 93 20.13 4.74 -4.44
C GLU A 93 19.18 3.79 -5.18
N MET A 94 17.87 4.06 -5.14
CA MET A 94 16.83 3.29 -5.82
C MET A 94 16.91 3.41 -7.34
N GLN A 95 17.05 4.61 -7.90
CA GLN A 95 17.13 4.78 -9.36
C GLN A 95 18.27 3.94 -9.97
N ASN A 96 19.44 3.93 -9.30
CA ASN A 96 20.58 3.14 -9.73
C ASN A 96 20.32 1.63 -9.64
N TRP A 97 19.63 1.18 -8.58
CA TRP A 97 19.29 -0.23 -8.39
C TRP A 97 18.17 -0.72 -9.33
N LEU A 98 17.22 0.15 -9.64
CA LEU A 98 16.01 -0.16 -10.42
C LEU A 98 16.19 -0.09 -11.93
N ASN A 99 17.36 0.33 -12.41
CA ASN A 99 17.77 0.27 -13.81
C ASN A 99 16.69 0.84 -14.77
N ASP A 100 16.21 2.06 -14.50
CA ASP A 100 15.15 2.78 -15.23
C ASP A 100 13.72 2.19 -15.12
N HIS A 101 13.35 1.65 -13.95
CA HIS A 101 11.96 1.24 -13.71
C HIS A 101 10.96 2.40 -13.89
N PRO A 102 9.90 2.25 -14.70
CA PRO A 102 9.12 3.39 -15.21
C PRO A 102 8.19 4.07 -14.20
N PHE A 103 7.84 3.42 -13.08
CA PHE A 103 6.87 3.95 -12.12
C PHE A 103 7.37 3.89 -10.68
N VAL A 104 8.09 4.94 -10.26
CA VAL A 104 8.46 5.19 -8.86
C VAL A 104 7.69 6.43 -8.40
N LEU A 105 6.85 6.30 -7.39
CA LEU A 105 5.92 7.33 -6.92
C LEU A 105 5.98 7.44 -5.40
N SER A 106 5.83 8.64 -4.86
CA SER A 106 5.55 8.81 -3.44
C SER A 106 4.14 8.28 -3.10
N SER A 107 3.90 7.97 -1.83
CA SER A 107 2.56 7.61 -1.33
C SER A 107 1.51 8.71 -1.60
N LEU A 108 1.92 9.96 -1.77
CA LEU A 108 1.02 11.06 -2.12
C LEU A 108 0.67 11.05 -3.61
N GLU A 109 1.65 10.84 -4.47
CA GLU A 109 1.47 10.78 -5.93
C GLU A 109 0.69 9.55 -6.38
N SER A 110 0.81 8.43 -5.65
CA SER A 110 0.06 7.21 -5.96
C SER A 110 -1.42 7.25 -5.54
N LYS A 111 -1.86 8.31 -4.86
CA LYS A 111 -3.21 8.39 -4.29
C LYS A 111 -4.28 8.39 -5.38
N GLY A 112 -5.13 7.36 -5.36
CA GLY A 112 -6.24 7.20 -6.31
C GLY A 112 -5.83 6.54 -7.63
N LEU A 113 -4.56 6.16 -7.76
CA LEU A 113 -4.06 5.33 -8.86
C LEU A 113 -4.18 3.85 -8.51
N GLU A 114 -4.16 3.03 -9.55
CA GLU A 114 -4.38 1.59 -9.45
C GLU A 114 -3.35 0.89 -10.30
N PHE A 115 -2.76 -0.15 -9.71
CA PHE A 115 -1.70 -0.92 -10.32
C PHE A 115 -2.01 -2.39 -10.13
N ASP A 116 -1.65 -3.20 -11.12
CA ASP A 116 -1.80 -4.64 -11.02
C ASP A 116 -0.83 -5.22 -9.98
N ASP A 117 0.34 -4.58 -9.83
CA ASP A 117 1.39 -5.00 -8.92
C ASP A 117 2.12 -3.80 -8.28
N VAL A 118 2.42 -3.90 -6.99
CA VAL A 118 2.96 -2.79 -6.18
C VAL A 118 4.05 -3.29 -5.24
N GLY A 119 5.21 -2.62 -5.27
CA GLY A 119 6.23 -2.71 -4.22
C GLY A 119 6.19 -1.49 -3.32
N GLU A 120 6.03 -1.67 -2.01
CA GLU A 120 6.01 -0.54 -1.05
C GLU A 120 7.33 -0.46 -0.26
N PHE A 121 8.06 0.66 -0.40
CA PHE A 121 9.32 0.94 0.31
C PHE A 121 9.07 1.80 1.55
N CYS A 122 8.67 1.12 2.61
CA CYS A 122 8.75 1.63 3.99
C CYS A 122 9.09 0.48 4.96
N LEU A 123 8.68 -0.73 4.58
CA LEU A 123 9.13 -2.06 4.97
C LEU A 123 8.81 -2.91 3.74
N VAL A 124 9.80 -3.37 2.96
CA VAL A 124 9.57 -3.82 1.58
C VAL A 124 8.47 -4.89 1.52
N ALA A 125 7.27 -4.57 1.04
CA ALA A 125 6.26 -5.57 0.71
C ALA A 125 6.30 -5.77 -0.81
N LEU A 126 6.89 -6.87 -1.27
CA LEU A 126 6.87 -7.30 -2.66
C LEU A 126 5.59 -8.11 -2.88
N VAL A 127 4.66 -7.54 -3.64
CA VAL A 127 3.69 -8.35 -4.36
C VAL A 127 4.38 -8.78 -5.66
N SER A 128 4.25 -10.04 -6.05
CA SER A 128 4.78 -10.54 -7.33
C SER A 128 3.85 -11.61 -7.88
N PHE A 129 3.80 -11.67 -9.21
CA PHE A 129 2.97 -12.58 -10.00
C PHE A 129 3.80 -13.70 -10.63
#